data_AF-A0A2J4ZF55-F1
#
_entry.id   AF-A0A2J4ZF55-F1
#
_cell.length_a   1.000
_cell.length_b   1.000
_cell.length_c   1.000
_cell.angle_alpha   90.00
_cell.angle_beta   90.00
_cell.angle_gamma   90.00
#
_symmetry.space_group_name_H-M   'P 1'
#
loop_
_entity.id
_entity.type
_entity.pdbx_description
1 polymer ?
#
loop_
_entity_poly.entity_id
_entity_poly.type
_entity_poly.pdbx_seq_one_letter_code
_entity_poly.pdbx_strand_id
1 'polypeptide(L)'
;MTATIERIESWLVDIPTIRPHKLSMTTMGCQTLAIVRITRSDGICGIGEATTIGGLSYGVESPEAIVSAINHYLTPLLKGQAADNLNVLTARMNGAVKGNTFAKSAIETALLDAQGKALGLPVSALLGGALTTSLPVLWTLASGDTEKDIAEGERLLAERRHRAFKLKIGARELATDLRHTRAIVEA
;
A
#
# COMPACT_ATOMS: atom_id res chain seq x y z
N MET A 1 15.85 -24.16 -16.33
CA MET A 1 15.06 -24.65 -15.19
C MET A 1 14.22 -23.48 -14.69
N THR A 2 12.99 -23.73 -14.27
CA THR A 2 12.17 -22.70 -13.59
C THR A 2 12.87 -22.23 -12.32
N ALA A 3 13.01 -20.91 -12.16
CA ALA A 3 13.58 -20.35 -10.94
C ALA A 3 12.63 -20.60 -9.76
N THR A 4 13.20 -20.92 -8.60
CA THR A 4 12.44 -21.16 -7.37
C THR A 4 12.62 -20.01 -6.38
N ILE A 5 11.70 -19.91 -5.42
CA ILE A 5 11.80 -18.95 -4.32
C ILE A 5 12.83 -19.47 -3.31
N GLU A 6 14.00 -18.83 -3.23
CA GLU A 6 15.06 -19.25 -2.30
C GLU A 6 14.92 -18.61 -0.93
N ARG A 7 14.60 -17.31 -0.90
CA ARG A 7 14.55 -16.52 0.33
C ARG A 7 13.42 -15.50 0.27
N ILE A 8 12.70 -15.40 1.38
CA ILE A 8 11.71 -14.36 1.62
C ILE A 8 12.15 -13.66 2.90
N GLU A 9 12.36 -12.35 2.81
CA GLU A 9 12.76 -11.48 3.92
C GLU A 9 11.66 -10.44 4.10
N SER A 10 11.30 -10.13 5.35
CA SER A 10 10.38 -9.03 5.64
C SER A 10 10.82 -8.24 6.86
N TRP A 11 10.67 -6.92 6.79
CA TRP A 11 11.04 -6.00 7.86
C TRP A 11 10.15 -4.77 7.86
N LEU A 12 10.08 -4.11 9.01
CA LEU A 12 9.33 -2.88 9.19
C LEU A 12 10.20 -1.66 8.88
N VAL A 13 9.58 -0.63 8.30
CA VAL A 13 10.19 0.67 8.05
C VAL A 13 9.23 1.75 8.53
N ASP A 14 9.69 2.57 9.48
CA ASP A 14 8.95 3.72 9.98
C ASP A 14 9.37 4.99 9.24
N ILE A 15 8.40 5.70 8.65
CA ILE A 15 8.61 6.91 7.88
C ILE A 15 7.77 8.06 8.47
N PRO A 16 8.39 9.14 8.97
CA PRO A 16 7.66 10.31 9.43
C PRO A 16 6.80 10.92 8.31
N THR A 17 5.56 11.28 8.62
CA THR A 17 4.71 12.00 7.66
C THR A 17 5.03 13.49 7.67
N ILE A 18 4.83 14.19 6.55
CA ILE A 18 5.12 15.62 6.42
C ILE A 18 4.31 16.50 7.39
N ARG A 19 3.15 15.99 7.84
CA ARG A 19 2.28 16.60 8.84
C ARG A 19 1.40 15.52 9.49
N PRO A 20 0.79 15.79 10.65
CA PRO A 20 -0.27 14.94 11.19
C PRO A 20 -1.41 14.76 10.17
N HIS A 21 -1.79 13.51 9.93
CA HIS A 21 -2.87 13.14 9.03
C HIS A 21 -4.06 12.63 9.85
N LYS A 22 -5.11 13.44 9.98
CA LYS A 22 -6.27 13.14 10.83
C LYS A 22 -7.32 12.35 10.06
N LEU A 23 -7.67 11.19 10.59
CA LEU A 23 -8.80 10.37 10.15
C LEU A 23 -9.88 10.34 11.24
N SER A 24 -11.04 9.76 10.94
CA SER A 24 -12.13 9.61 11.91
C SER A 24 -11.76 8.76 13.13
N MET A 25 -10.89 7.75 12.95
CA MET A 25 -10.54 6.77 13.97
C MET A 25 -9.15 6.95 14.60
N THR A 26 -8.27 7.75 13.96
CA THR A 26 -6.88 7.89 14.39
C THR A 26 -6.23 9.14 13.77
N THR A 27 -5.09 9.56 14.32
CA THR A 27 -4.23 10.60 13.73
C THR A 27 -2.84 10.04 13.52
N MET A 28 -2.34 10.08 12.29
CA MET A 28 -1.03 9.54 11.94
C MET A 28 0.04 10.65 11.93
N GLY A 29 1.16 10.43 12.62
CA GLY A 29 2.39 11.23 12.48
C GLY A 29 3.57 10.46 11.89
N CYS A 30 3.41 9.16 11.71
CA CYS A 30 4.37 8.24 11.12
C CYS A 30 3.57 7.21 10.30
N GLN A 31 4.15 6.71 9.23
CA GLN A 31 3.66 5.55 8.50
C GLN A 31 4.65 4.39 8.65
N THR A 32 4.13 3.23 9.03
CA THR A 32 4.91 2.00 9.15
C THR A 32 4.60 1.11 7.96
N LEU A 33 5.63 0.77 7.19
CA LEU A 33 5.56 -0.11 6.04
C LEU A 33 6.09 -1.50 6.41
N ALA A 34 5.47 -2.57 5.94
CA ALA A 34 6.08 -3.89 5.91
C ALA A 34 6.66 -4.15 4.52
N ILE A 35 7.99 -4.09 4.40
CA ILE A 35 8.71 -4.34 3.15
C ILE A 35 9.01 -5.83 3.05
N VAL A 36 8.79 -6.39 1.86
CA VAL A 36 9.07 -7.79 1.52
C VAL A 36 10.09 -7.84 0.39
N ARG A 37 11.11 -8.68 0.54
CA ARG A 37 12.05 -9.03 -0.53
C ARG A 37 11.99 -10.52 -0.79
N ILE A 38 11.81 -10.88 -2.06
CA ILE A 38 11.87 -12.27 -2.53
C ILE A 38 13.10 -12.42 -3.42
N THR A 39 13.99 -13.33 -3.03
CA THR A 39 15.16 -13.73 -3.84
C THR A 39 14.88 -15.06 -4.50
N ARG A 40 15.04 -15.11 -5.82
CA ARG A 40 14.90 -16.30 -6.65
C ARG A 40 16.24 -17.03 -6.83
N SER A 41 16.18 -18.30 -7.23
CA SER A 41 17.36 -19.13 -7.49
C SER A 41 18.21 -18.73 -8.69
N ASP A 42 17.71 -17.81 -9.52
CA ASP A 42 18.46 -17.17 -10.59
C ASP A 42 19.07 -15.82 -10.17
N GLY A 43 19.02 -15.50 -8.87
CA GLY A 43 19.56 -14.28 -8.28
C GLY A 43 18.64 -13.05 -8.41
N ILE A 44 17.52 -13.16 -9.13
CA ILE A 44 16.60 -12.03 -9.32
C ILE A 44 15.85 -11.75 -8.02
N CYS A 45 15.79 -10.46 -7.67
CA CYS A 45 15.12 -9.99 -6.46
C CYS A 45 13.90 -9.14 -6.80
N GLY A 46 12.76 -9.50 -6.22
CA GLY A 46 11.53 -8.71 -6.25
C GLY A 46 11.24 -8.05 -4.91
N ILE A 47 10.64 -6.86 -4.94
CA ILE A 47 10.25 -6.08 -3.77
C ILE A 47 8.74 -5.88 -3.78
N GLY A 48 8.14 -6.04 -2.61
CA GLY A 48 6.74 -5.75 -2.36
C GLY A 48 6.56 -5.02 -1.04
N GLU A 49 5.38 -4.45 -0.86
CA GLU A 49 5.03 -3.66 0.31
C GLU A 49 3.61 -4.03 0.77
N ALA A 50 3.44 -4.11 2.08
CA ALA A 50 2.14 -4.13 2.73
C ALA A 50 2.08 -3.01 3.76
N THR A 51 1.07 -2.17 3.64
CA THR A 51 0.94 -0.96 4.44
C THR A 51 -0.50 -0.75 4.86
N THR A 52 -0.73 -0.62 6.17
CA THR A 52 -2.03 -0.28 6.76
C THR A 52 -2.03 1.18 7.21
N ILE A 53 -3.10 1.61 7.89
CA ILE A 53 -3.28 2.98 8.38
C ILE A 53 -3.49 2.92 9.91
N GLY A 54 -2.55 3.49 10.66
CA GLY A 54 -2.67 3.60 12.12
C GLY A 54 -2.75 2.24 12.85
N GLY A 55 -1.93 1.26 12.44
CA GLY A 55 -1.91 -0.07 13.05
C GLY A 55 -3.25 -0.80 12.88
N LEU A 56 -3.87 -1.16 14.00
CA LEU A 56 -5.17 -1.86 14.02
C LEU A 56 -6.39 -0.93 14.01
N SER A 57 -6.20 0.39 13.94
CA SER A 57 -7.32 1.33 13.93
C SER A 57 -8.12 1.30 12.63
N TYR A 58 -7.50 0.90 11.51
CA TYR A 58 -8.17 0.86 10.20
C TYR A 58 -8.71 -0.53 9.83
N GLY A 59 -7.96 -1.58 10.16
CA GLY A 59 -8.28 -2.94 9.80
C GLY A 59 -7.64 -3.93 10.76
N VAL A 60 -7.88 -5.21 10.50
CA VAL A 60 -7.45 -6.31 11.39
C VAL A 60 -5.99 -6.73 11.21
N GLU A 61 -5.26 -6.10 10.28
CA GLU A 61 -3.86 -6.40 9.96
C GLU A 61 -2.99 -5.20 10.34
N SER A 62 -2.18 -5.34 11.40
CA SER A 62 -1.12 -4.38 11.76
C SER A 62 0.19 -4.71 11.02
N PRO A 63 1.15 -3.78 10.90
CA PRO A 63 2.44 -4.06 10.26
C PRO A 63 3.17 -5.25 10.91
N GLU A 64 3.14 -5.35 12.23
CA GLU A 64 3.74 -6.44 12.99
C GLU A 64 3.04 -7.78 12.71
N ALA A 65 1.71 -7.77 12.67
CA ALA A 65 0.92 -8.96 12.34
C ALA A 65 1.18 -9.42 10.89
N ILE A 66 1.34 -8.47 9.96
CA ILE A 66 1.70 -8.73 8.56
C ILE A 66 3.07 -9.42 8.47
N VAL A 67 4.10 -8.87 9.10
CA VAL A 67 5.45 -9.47 9.13
C VAL A 67 5.42 -10.86 9.78
N SER A 68 4.66 -11.02 10.86
CA SER A 68 4.46 -12.32 11.51
C SER A 68 3.80 -13.34 10.55
N ALA A 69 2.73 -12.95 9.86
CA ALA A 69 2.05 -13.80 8.88
C ALA A 69 2.98 -14.23 7.75
N ILE A 70 3.80 -13.30 7.24
CA ILE A 70 4.79 -13.57 6.20
C ILE A 70 5.83 -14.57 6.73
N ASN A 71 6.48 -14.27 7.85
CA ASN A 71 7.61 -15.07 8.33
C ASN A 71 7.20 -16.47 8.79
N HIS A 72 6.08 -16.60 9.48
CA HIS A 72 5.72 -17.85 10.15
C HIS A 72 4.80 -18.76 9.34
N TYR A 73 4.05 -18.21 8.37
CA TYR A 73 3.04 -18.99 7.64
C TYR A 73 3.28 -18.98 6.13
N LEU A 74 3.51 -17.81 5.54
CA LEU A 74 3.66 -17.70 4.07
C LEU A 74 5.06 -18.13 3.61
N THR A 75 6.11 -17.78 4.34
CA THR A 75 7.49 -18.13 3.96
C THR A 75 7.72 -19.65 3.92
N PRO A 76 7.36 -20.45 4.95
CA PRO A 76 7.51 -21.91 4.89
C PRO A 76 6.69 -22.54 3.76
N LEU A 77 5.54 -21.96 3.42
CA LEU A 77 4.63 -22.45 2.38
C LEU A 77 5.19 -22.24 0.96
N LEU A 78 5.95 -21.15 0.75
CA LEU A 78 6.38 -20.68 -0.56
C LEU A 78 7.85 -20.99 -0.87
N LYS A 79 8.70 -21.15 0.14
CA LYS A 79 10.12 -21.47 -0.07
C LYS A 79 10.28 -22.76 -0.88
N GLY A 80 11.16 -22.72 -1.88
CA GLY A 80 11.42 -23.81 -2.82
C GLY A 80 10.36 -23.99 -3.90
N GLN A 81 9.26 -23.26 -3.89
CA GLN A 81 8.27 -23.31 -4.97
C GLN A 81 8.76 -22.59 -6.22
N ALA A 82 8.27 -23.02 -7.38
CA ALA A 82 8.46 -22.33 -8.65
C ALA A 82 7.93 -20.88 -8.57
N ALA A 83 8.74 -19.92 -8.99
CA ALA A 83 8.45 -18.49 -8.89
C ALA A 83 7.82 -17.88 -10.16
N ASP A 84 7.61 -18.68 -11.21
CA ASP A 84 7.13 -18.23 -12.53
C ASP A 84 5.61 -18.33 -12.72
N ASN A 85 4.90 -18.99 -11.80
CA ASN A 85 3.45 -19.16 -11.86
C ASN A 85 2.75 -18.54 -10.64
N LEU A 86 2.46 -17.24 -10.76
CA LEU A 86 1.80 -16.47 -9.71
C LEU A 86 0.44 -17.05 -9.31
N ASN A 87 -0.37 -17.49 -10.27
CA ASN A 87 -1.72 -18.00 -10.00
C ASN A 87 -1.69 -19.24 -9.09
N VAL A 88 -0.72 -20.14 -9.30
CA VAL A 88 -0.52 -21.32 -8.44
C VAL A 88 -0.11 -20.91 -7.03
N LEU A 89 0.81 -19.95 -6.90
CA LEU A 89 1.24 -19.44 -5.60
C LEU A 89 0.11 -18.72 -4.86
N THR A 90 -0.68 -17.89 -5.55
CA THR A 90 -1.85 -17.20 -4.98
C THR A 90 -2.91 -18.20 -4.53
N ALA A 91 -3.22 -19.22 -5.34
CA ALA A 91 -4.14 -20.30 -4.94
C ALA A 91 -3.64 -21.06 -3.71
N ARG A 92 -2.33 -21.38 -3.66
CA ARG A 92 -1.69 -22.02 -2.51
C ARG A 92 -1.79 -21.17 -1.25
N MET A 93 -1.45 -19.88 -1.32
CA MET A 93 -1.55 -18.95 -0.19
C MET A 93 -2.99 -18.85 0.32
N ASN A 94 -3.97 -18.76 -0.58
CA ASN A 94 -5.39 -18.64 -0.22
C ASN A 94 -5.98 -19.94 0.34
N GLY A 95 -5.48 -21.10 -0.10
CA GLY A 95 -5.86 -22.39 0.45
C GLY A 95 -5.36 -22.60 1.89
N ALA A 96 -4.11 -22.21 2.17
CA ALA A 96 -3.45 -22.49 3.43
C ALA A 96 -3.63 -21.41 4.52
N VAL A 97 -3.69 -20.13 4.13
CA VAL A 97 -3.75 -19.00 5.08
C VAL A 97 -5.06 -18.23 4.87
N LYS A 98 -5.91 -18.16 5.90
CA LYS A 98 -7.16 -17.39 5.86
C LYS A 98 -6.91 -15.91 6.11
N GLY A 99 -7.66 -15.03 5.45
CA GLY A 99 -7.47 -13.58 5.54
C GLY A 99 -6.06 -13.17 5.11
N ASN A 100 -5.39 -12.34 5.91
CA ASN A 100 -4.01 -11.89 5.73
C ASN A 100 -3.77 -11.29 4.33
N THR A 101 -4.72 -10.48 3.88
CA THR A 101 -4.77 -9.95 2.52
C THR A 101 -3.66 -8.94 2.27
N PHE A 102 -3.26 -8.17 3.27
CA PHE A 102 -2.15 -7.23 3.14
C PHE A 102 -0.83 -7.99 2.99
N ALA A 103 -0.59 -8.97 3.86
CA ALA A 103 0.58 -9.85 3.77
C ALA A 103 0.70 -10.55 2.40
N LYS A 104 -0.39 -11.11 1.90
CA LYS A 104 -0.42 -11.76 0.58
C LYS A 104 -0.19 -10.77 -0.56
N SER A 105 -0.75 -9.56 -0.46
CA SER A 105 -0.54 -8.49 -1.45
C SER A 105 0.94 -8.12 -1.58
N ALA A 106 1.68 -8.02 -0.47
CA ALA A 106 3.12 -7.74 -0.51
C ALA A 106 3.90 -8.85 -1.22
N ILE A 107 3.58 -10.12 -0.93
CA ILE A 107 4.22 -11.26 -1.59
C ILE A 107 3.90 -11.28 -3.09
N GLU A 108 2.63 -11.11 -3.46
CA GLU A 108 2.20 -11.09 -4.86
C GLU A 108 2.90 -9.96 -5.64
N THR A 109 3.00 -8.77 -5.03
CA THR A 109 3.72 -7.62 -5.60
C THR A 109 5.20 -7.93 -5.79
N ALA A 110 5.86 -8.52 -4.78
CA ALA A 110 7.26 -8.92 -4.88
C ALA A 110 7.51 -9.97 -5.98
N LEU A 111 6.60 -10.94 -6.13
CA LEU A 111 6.68 -11.95 -7.20
C LEU A 111 6.50 -11.32 -8.58
N LEU A 112 5.54 -10.40 -8.74
CA LEU A 112 5.33 -9.66 -9.99
C LEU A 112 6.54 -8.80 -10.36
N ASP A 113 7.14 -8.10 -9.40
CA ASP A 113 8.35 -7.31 -9.61
C ASP A 113 9.52 -8.22 -10.05
N ALA A 114 9.74 -9.34 -9.36
CA ALA A 114 10.75 -10.31 -9.75
C ALA A 114 10.51 -10.88 -11.16
N GLN A 115 9.26 -11.19 -11.50
CA GLN A 115 8.90 -11.73 -12.80
C GLN A 115 9.08 -10.70 -13.92
N GLY A 116 8.72 -9.43 -13.66
CA GLY A 116 8.94 -8.33 -14.60
C GLY A 116 10.42 -8.16 -14.91
N LYS A 117 11.27 -8.16 -13.86
CA LYS A 117 12.73 -8.12 -14.00
C LYS A 117 13.28 -9.31 -14.79
N ALA A 118 12.80 -10.53 -14.51
CA ALA A 118 13.23 -11.74 -15.22
C ALA A 118 12.90 -11.71 -16.72
N LEU A 119 11.78 -11.08 -17.09
CA LEU A 119 11.34 -10.97 -18.48
C LEU A 119 11.80 -9.68 -19.17
N GLY A 120 12.41 -8.74 -18.43
CA GLY A 120 12.72 -7.41 -18.94
C GLY A 120 11.47 -6.58 -19.29
N LEU A 121 10.36 -6.81 -18.57
CA LEU A 121 9.06 -6.19 -18.82
C LEU A 121 8.58 -5.38 -17.60
N PRO A 122 7.86 -4.26 -17.83
CA PRO A 122 7.13 -3.61 -16.74
C PRO A 122 5.99 -4.51 -16.26
N VAL A 123 5.65 -4.44 -14.97
CA VAL A 123 4.54 -5.22 -14.38
C VAL A 123 3.23 -5.00 -15.14
N SER A 124 2.97 -3.78 -15.64
CA SER A 124 1.79 -3.50 -16.46
C SER A 124 1.70 -4.36 -17.72
N ALA A 125 2.82 -4.73 -18.35
CA ALA A 125 2.83 -5.63 -19.50
C ALA A 125 2.49 -7.07 -19.09
N LEU A 126 2.89 -7.50 -17.90
CA LEU A 126 2.47 -8.80 -17.34
C LEU A 126 0.97 -8.85 -17.06
N LEU A 127 0.38 -7.69 -16.74
CA LEU A 127 -1.04 -7.53 -16.43
C LEU A 127 -1.91 -7.22 -17.66
N GLY A 128 -1.39 -7.40 -18.88
CA GLY A 128 -2.14 -7.24 -20.13
C GLY A 128 -1.84 -5.95 -20.92
N GLY A 129 -0.95 -5.10 -20.41
CA GLY A 129 -0.51 -3.87 -21.08
C GLY A 129 -1.14 -2.60 -20.50
N ALA A 130 -0.34 -1.54 -20.41
CA ALA A 130 -0.81 -0.26 -19.92
C ALA A 130 -1.70 0.45 -20.97
N LEU A 131 -2.89 0.89 -20.56
CA LEU A 131 -3.78 1.72 -21.39
C LEU A 131 -3.39 3.20 -21.38
N THR A 132 -2.67 3.63 -20.34
CA THR A 132 -2.20 5.01 -20.17
C THR A 132 -0.83 5.02 -19.52
N THR A 133 -0.04 6.07 -19.76
CA THR A 133 1.29 6.27 -19.16
C THR A 133 1.27 7.18 -17.95
N SER A 134 0.10 7.72 -17.58
CA SER A 134 -0.08 8.63 -16.45
C SER A 134 -1.47 8.49 -15.85
N LEU A 135 -1.59 8.64 -14.53
CA LEU A 135 -2.86 8.63 -13.81
C LEU A 135 -3.10 9.99 -13.11
N PRO A 136 -4.35 10.51 -13.10
CA PRO A 136 -4.68 11.65 -12.26
C PRO A 136 -4.61 11.27 -10.78
N VAL A 137 -3.95 12.10 -9.97
CA VAL A 137 -3.77 11.85 -8.53
C VAL A 137 -4.54 12.88 -7.71
N LEU A 138 -5.49 12.42 -6.91
CA LEU A 138 -6.19 13.26 -5.94
C LEU A 138 -5.30 13.56 -4.73
N TRP A 139 -5.57 14.66 -4.04
CA TRP A 139 -4.90 15.03 -2.79
C TRP A 139 -5.86 14.93 -1.60
N THR A 140 -5.37 14.47 -0.45
CA THR A 140 -6.22 14.34 0.75
C THR A 140 -6.01 15.51 1.71
N LEU A 141 -7.06 16.29 1.93
CA LEU A 141 -7.15 17.35 2.93
C LEU A 141 -7.64 16.77 4.25
N ALA A 142 -6.84 16.95 5.30
CA ALA A 142 -6.96 16.20 6.55
C ALA A 142 -6.13 16.83 7.68
N SER A 143 -5.92 18.16 7.66
CA SER A 143 -5.26 18.85 8.77
C SER A 143 -6.15 18.91 10.01
N GLY A 144 -7.46 18.76 9.80
CA GLY A 144 -8.49 18.95 10.81
C GLY A 144 -8.68 20.42 11.15
N ASP A 145 -8.39 21.31 10.21
CA ASP A 145 -8.57 22.76 10.30
C ASP A 145 -9.02 23.29 8.94
N THR A 146 -10.14 24.02 8.91
CA THR A 146 -10.77 24.44 7.65
C THR A 146 -9.89 25.40 6.86
N GLU A 147 -9.32 26.41 7.51
CA GLU A 147 -8.53 27.44 6.84
C GLU A 147 -7.23 26.86 6.28
N LYS A 148 -6.58 25.96 7.04
CA LYS A 148 -5.39 25.25 6.56
C LYS A 148 -5.70 24.34 5.38
N ASP A 149 -6.82 23.62 5.41
CA ASP A 149 -7.21 22.74 4.31
C ASP A 149 -7.56 23.54 3.04
N ILE A 150 -8.20 24.72 3.15
CA ILE A 150 -8.43 25.65 2.02
C ILE A 150 -7.09 26.13 1.45
N ALA A 151 -6.23 26.71 2.29
CA ALA A 151 -4.94 27.26 1.87
C ALA A 151 -4.05 26.17 1.22
N GLU A 152 -4.07 24.94 1.74
CA GLU A 152 -3.37 23.80 1.14
C GLU A 152 -3.95 23.42 -0.22
N GLY A 153 -5.28 23.41 -0.37
CA GLY A 153 -5.97 23.16 -1.63
C GLY A 153 -5.65 24.19 -2.72
N GLU A 154 -5.81 25.48 -2.39
CA GLU A 154 -5.52 26.61 -3.29
C GLU A 154 -4.06 26.60 -3.76
N ARG A 155 -3.12 26.38 -2.82
CA ARG A 155 -1.69 26.28 -3.16
C ARG A 155 -1.43 25.13 -4.13
N LEU A 156 -1.99 23.94 -3.90
CA LEU A 156 -1.77 22.77 -4.76
C LEU A 156 -2.45 22.90 -6.14
N LEU A 157 -3.54 23.64 -6.22
CA LEU A 157 -4.16 24.05 -7.49
C LEU A 157 -3.26 25.01 -8.26
N ALA A 158 -2.77 26.06 -7.60
CA ALA A 158 -1.88 27.06 -8.18
C ALA A 158 -0.57 26.43 -8.69
N GLU A 159 0.00 25.51 -7.93
CA GLU A 159 1.19 24.72 -8.32
C GLU A 159 0.90 23.67 -9.41
N ARG A 160 -0.36 23.52 -9.84
CA ARG A 160 -0.84 22.50 -10.79
C ARG A 160 -0.45 21.06 -10.39
N ARG A 161 -0.32 20.82 -9.09
CA ARG A 161 0.02 19.50 -8.56
C ARG A 161 -1.19 18.59 -8.47
N HIS A 162 -2.32 19.14 -8.06
CA HIS A 162 -3.57 18.41 -7.89
C HIS A 162 -4.76 19.27 -8.31
N ARG A 163 -5.78 18.62 -8.87
CA ARG A 163 -7.05 19.25 -9.28
C ARG A 163 -8.29 18.54 -8.73
N ALA A 164 -8.07 17.55 -7.87
CA ALA A 164 -9.10 16.76 -7.24
C ALA A 164 -8.70 16.55 -5.79
N PHE A 165 -9.64 16.77 -4.87
CA PHE A 165 -9.38 16.74 -3.44
C PHE A 165 -10.33 15.78 -2.74
N LYS A 166 -9.81 15.06 -1.75
CA LYS A 166 -10.55 14.17 -0.86
C LYS A 166 -10.51 14.75 0.54
N LEU A 167 -11.65 14.98 1.15
CA LEU A 167 -11.74 15.45 2.53
C LEU A 167 -11.91 14.27 3.48
N LYS A 168 -11.23 14.33 4.63
CA LYS A 168 -11.44 13.41 5.76
C LYS A 168 -12.35 14.06 6.79
N ILE A 169 -13.50 13.42 7.02
CA ILE A 169 -14.52 13.81 8.02
C ILE A 169 -14.90 12.60 8.88
N GLY A 170 -15.76 12.81 9.87
CA GLY A 170 -16.28 11.79 10.80
C GLY A 170 -15.55 11.73 12.13
N ALA A 171 -14.60 12.64 12.38
CA ALA A 171 -13.94 12.78 13.68
C ALA A 171 -14.64 13.78 14.61
N ARG A 172 -15.50 14.64 14.06
CA ARG A 172 -16.20 15.69 14.78
C ARG A 172 -17.71 15.44 14.74
N GLU A 173 -18.44 16.27 15.48
CA GLU A 173 -19.89 16.37 15.36
C GLU A 173 -20.32 16.57 13.91
N LEU A 174 -21.39 15.88 13.50
CA LEU A 174 -21.88 15.87 12.11
C LEU A 174 -22.05 17.28 11.55
N ALA A 175 -22.71 18.17 12.30
CA ALA A 175 -22.96 19.54 11.88
C ALA A 175 -21.66 20.34 11.65
N THR A 176 -20.61 20.04 12.43
CA THR A 176 -19.30 20.70 12.30
C THR A 176 -18.57 20.21 11.05
N ASP A 177 -18.58 18.92 10.77
CA ASP A 177 -17.93 18.37 9.57
C ASP A 177 -18.65 18.77 8.28
N LEU A 178 -19.98 18.93 8.31
CA LEU A 178 -20.73 19.48 7.19
C LEU A 178 -20.37 20.94 6.91
N ARG A 179 -20.25 21.79 7.95
CA ARG A 179 -19.80 23.19 7.79
C ARG A 179 -18.38 23.27 7.24
N HIS A 180 -17.47 22.45 7.76
CA HIS A 180 -16.08 22.35 7.30
C HIS A 180 -16.01 21.98 5.81
N THR A 181 -16.72 20.91 5.41
CA THR A 181 -16.76 20.46 4.02
C THR A 181 -17.32 21.52 3.10
N ARG A 182 -18.42 22.16 3.49
CA ARG A 182 -19.07 23.21 2.70
C ARG A 182 -18.14 24.40 2.47
N ALA A 183 -17.47 24.88 3.52
CA ALA A 183 -16.53 26.00 3.41
C ALA A 183 -15.38 25.71 2.45
N ILE A 184 -14.84 24.47 2.44
CA ILE A 184 -13.77 24.08 1.51
C ILE A 184 -14.25 23.98 0.06
N VAL A 185 -15.50 23.57 -0.17
CA VAL A 185 -16.06 23.46 -1.52
C VAL A 185 -16.46 24.82 -2.11
N GLU A 186 -16.87 25.76 -1.25
CA GLU A 186 -17.26 27.12 -1.66
C GLU A 186 -16.06 28.03 -1.95
N ALA A 187 -14.88 27.73 -1.37
CA ALA A 187 -13.61 28.39 -1.66
C ALA A 187 -13.00 27.86 -2.98
#